data_AF-A0A9P8JQB3-F1
#
_entry.id   AF-A0A9P8JQB3-F1
#
_cell.length_a   1.000
_cell.length_b   1.000
_cell.length_c   1.000
_cell.angle_alpha   90.00
_cell.angle_beta   90.00
_cell.angle_gamma   90.00
#
_symmetry.space_group_name_H-M   'P 1'
#
loop_
_entity.id
_entity.type
_entity.pdbx_description
1 polymer ?
#
loop_
_entity_poly.entity_id
_entity_poly.type
_entity_poly.pdbx_seq_one_letter_code
_entity_poly.pdbx_strand_id
1 'polypeptide(L)'
;MAHFWVLYGLLSLELGCVLAQEANVLHYIDPLIGTGFGGLKQEKKGDTRSYVDNRAGHVFAGATLPFGMAKAVADVNGENQGGYASDYSNITGFSHMHDSGTG
;
A
#
# COMPACT_ATOMS: atom_id res chain seq x y z
N MET A 1 36.22 13.46 41.36
CA MET A 1 35.47 14.34 40.43
C MET A 1 35.34 13.77 39.01
N ALA A 2 36.38 13.19 38.40
CA ALA A 2 36.31 12.63 37.03
C ALA A 2 35.36 11.42 36.88
N HIS A 3 35.27 10.55 37.89
CA HIS A 3 34.44 9.33 37.83
C HIS A 3 32.93 9.62 37.72
N PHE A 4 32.46 10.76 38.23
CA PHE A 4 31.04 11.14 38.17
C PHE A 4 30.60 11.47 36.73
N TRP A 5 31.48 12.12 35.96
CA TRP A 5 31.24 12.45 34.56
C TRP A 5 31.27 11.22 33.65
N VAL A 6 32.16 10.27 33.95
CA VAL A 6 32.25 9.01 33.21
C VAL A 6 30.99 8.17 33.41
N LEU A 7 30.51 8.05 34.65
CA LEU A 7 29.28 7.32 34.96
C LEU A 7 28.04 8.00 34.35
N TYR A 8 27.98 9.34 34.39
CA TYR A 8 26.88 10.08 33.76
C TYR A 8 26.87 9.89 32.24
N GLY A 9 28.04 9.91 31.59
CA GLY A 9 28.18 9.67 30.16
C GLY A 9 27.79 8.24 29.74
N LEU A 10 28.19 7.24 30.52
CA LEU A 10 27.80 5.84 30.29
C LEU A 10 26.29 5.64 30.47
N LEU A 11 25.72 6.17 31.55
CA LEU A 11 24.29 6.05 31.82
C LEU A 11 23.44 6.78 30.77
N SER A 12 23.88 7.94 30.28
CA SER A 12 23.19 8.68 29.23
C SER A 12 23.30 8.00 27.85
N LEU A 13 24.40 7.30 27.57
CA LEU A 13 24.54 6.47 26.37
C LEU A 13 23.60 5.26 26.40
N GLU A 14 23.53 4.56 27.53
CA GLU A 14 22.62 3.41 27.69
C GLU A 14 21.15 3.85 27.62
N LEU A 15 20.79 4.96 28.26
CA LEU A 15 19.42 5.49 28.22
C LEU A 15 19.01 5.95 26.81
N GLY A 16 19.94 6.56 26.05
CA GLY A 16 19.70 6.93 24.65
C GLY A 16 19.47 5.72 23.73
N CYS A 17 20.14 4.60 24.01
CA CYS A 17 19.98 3.36 23.25
C CYS A 17 18.63 2.68 23.52
N VAL A 18 18.14 2.73 24.77
CA VAL A 18 16.83 2.18 25.16
C VAL A 18 15.65 2.99 24.58
N LEU A 19 15.83 4.30 24.34
CA LEU A 19 14.80 5.16 23.76
C LEU A 19 14.84 5.27 22.23
N ALA A 20 15.80 4.62 21.56
CA ALA A 20 15.86 4.58 20.11
C ALA A 20 14.67 3.76 19.57
N GLN A 21 13.61 4.47 19.17
CA GLN A 21 12.45 3.88 18.51
C GLN A 21 12.90 3.33 17.14
N GLU A 22 12.85 2.02 16.96
CA GLU A 22 13.09 1.38 15.65
C GLU A 22 11.91 1.71 14.72
N ALA A 23 12.11 2.63 13.77
CA ALA A 23 11.09 2.96 12.78
C ALA A 23 11.04 1.87 11.69
N ASN A 24 9.99 1.05 11.70
CA ASN A 24 9.79 0.04 10.66
C ASN A 24 9.27 0.70 9.36
N VAL A 25 10.06 0.61 8.28
CA VAL A 25 9.72 1.23 6.98
C VAL A 25 8.45 0.65 6.34
N LEU A 26 8.03 -0.56 6.72
CA LEU A 26 6.84 -1.19 6.17
C LEU A 26 5.55 -0.46 6.58
N HIS A 27 5.57 0.35 7.64
CA HIS A 27 4.42 1.17 8.05
C HIS A 27 4.12 2.32 7.10
N TYR A 28 5.04 2.67 6.19
CA TYR A 28 4.79 3.68 5.14
C TYR A 28 4.10 3.10 3.90
N ILE A 29 3.99 1.77 3.80
CA ILE A 29 3.44 1.11 2.62
C ILE A 29 1.92 1.03 2.76
N ASP A 30 1.20 1.68 1.84
CA ASP A 30 -0.24 1.54 1.66
C ASP A 30 -0.53 0.80 0.34
N PRO A 31 -0.89 -0.50 0.40
CA PRO A 31 -1.20 -1.30 -0.80
C PRO A 31 -2.46 -0.86 -1.55
N LEU A 32 -3.30 0.00 -0.95
CA LEU A 32 -4.53 0.49 -1.59
C LEU A 32 -4.27 1.69 -2.52
N ILE A 33 -3.06 2.23 -2.54
CA ILE A 33 -2.71 3.25 -3.52
C ILE A 33 -2.72 2.62 -4.92
N GLY A 34 -3.56 3.16 -5.80
CA GLY A 34 -3.72 2.69 -7.18
C GLY A 34 -4.78 1.60 -7.37
N THR A 35 -5.49 1.18 -6.31
CA THR A 35 -6.64 0.27 -6.37
C THR A 35 -7.98 0.99 -6.48
N GLY A 36 -7.99 2.32 -6.39
CA GLY A 36 -9.21 3.13 -6.38
C GLY A 36 -10.02 3.05 -7.68
N PHE A 37 -11.21 3.67 -7.66
CA PHE A 37 -12.09 3.77 -8.83
C PHE A 37 -11.33 4.26 -10.07
N GLY A 38 -11.16 3.38 -11.05
CA GLY A 38 -11.10 3.81 -12.44
C GLY A 38 -12.49 4.37 -12.72
N GLY A 39 -12.58 5.67 -12.99
CA GLY A 39 -13.83 6.42 -13.00
C GLY A 39 -15.06 5.69 -13.56
N LEU A 40 -16.24 6.07 -13.04
CA LEU A 40 -17.51 5.78 -13.70
C LEU A 40 -17.36 6.09 -15.19
N LYS A 41 -17.81 5.17 -16.06
CA LYS A 41 -17.71 5.29 -17.53
C LYS A 41 -17.86 6.75 -17.94
N GLN A 42 -16.82 7.30 -18.57
CA GLN A 42 -16.81 8.70 -19.00
C GLN A 42 -17.99 8.96 -19.95
N GLU A 43 -19.11 9.47 -19.44
CA GLU A 43 -20.15 10.03 -20.30
C GLU A 43 -19.63 11.36 -20.83
N LYS A 44 -19.39 11.40 -22.14
CA LYS A 44 -18.97 12.61 -22.84
C LYS A 44 -20.07 13.68 -22.72
N LYS A 45 -19.95 14.61 -21.77
CA LYS A 45 -20.79 15.81 -21.70
C LYS A 45 -20.11 16.98 -22.43
N GLY A 46 -20.23 16.98 -23.76
CA GLY A 46 -19.80 18.09 -24.62
C GLY A 46 -18.28 18.20 -24.83
N ASP A 47 -17.77 19.44 -24.91
CA ASP A 47 -16.38 19.80 -25.28
C ASP A 47 -15.45 20.00 -24.06
N THR A 48 -15.99 19.93 -22.84
CA THR A 48 -15.20 19.93 -21.61
C THR A 48 -14.60 18.56 -21.37
N ARG A 49 -13.26 18.47 -21.32
CA ARG A 49 -12.56 17.29 -20.80
C ARG A 49 -12.82 17.21 -19.30
N SER A 50 -13.83 16.45 -18.90
CA SER A 50 -13.98 16.03 -17.51
C SER A 50 -12.75 15.19 -17.15
N TYR A 51 -12.02 15.58 -16.10
CA TYR A 51 -10.91 14.81 -15.52
C TYR A 51 -11.46 13.58 -14.77
N VAL A 52 -12.36 12.85 -15.43
CA VAL A 52 -12.76 11.49 -15.05
C VAL A 52 -11.74 10.61 -15.74
N ASP A 53 -10.62 10.40 -15.05
CA ASP A 53 -9.63 9.45 -15.50
C ASP A 53 -10.15 8.05 -15.16
N ASN A 54 -10.47 7.28 -16.20
CA ASN A 54 -10.83 5.86 -16.08
C ASN A 54 -9.61 4.97 -15.78
N ARG A 55 -8.44 5.56 -15.55
CA ARG A 55 -7.19 4.84 -15.29
C ARG A 55 -7.02 4.62 -13.78
N ALA A 56 -7.67 3.59 -13.25
CA ALA A 56 -7.14 2.96 -12.04
C ALA A 56 -5.70 2.50 -12.33
N GLY A 57 -4.85 2.44 -11.31
CA GLY A 57 -3.49 1.92 -11.49
C GLY A 57 -3.47 0.41 -11.75
N HIS A 58 -4.61 -0.27 -11.59
CA HIS A 58 -4.77 -1.73 -11.61
C HIS A 58 -3.70 -2.41 -10.73
N VAL A 59 -3.38 -1.76 -9.61
CA VAL A 59 -2.32 -2.21 -8.69
C VAL A 59 -2.82 -3.40 -7.90
N PHE A 60 -1.99 -4.43 -7.80
CA PHE A 60 -2.25 -5.55 -6.91
C PHE A 60 -2.02 -5.12 -5.44
N ALA A 61 -3.07 -5.20 -4.62
CA ALA A 61 -3.07 -4.78 -3.21
C ALA A 61 -2.70 -5.89 -2.21
N GLY A 62 -2.55 -7.13 -2.70
CA GLY A 62 -2.48 -8.29 -1.84
C GLY A 62 -1.11 -8.57 -1.23
N ALA A 63 -1.09 -9.57 -0.37
CA ALA A 63 0.15 -10.01 0.27
C ALA A 63 1.03 -10.78 -0.72
N THR A 64 2.30 -10.38 -0.82
CA THR A 64 3.36 -11.10 -1.54
C THR A 64 4.71 -10.83 -0.88
N LEU A 65 5.66 -11.76 -1.06
CA LEU A 65 7.07 -11.50 -0.81
C LEU A 65 7.68 -10.76 -2.02
N PRO A 66 8.83 -10.06 -1.85
CA PRO A 66 9.57 -9.51 -2.98
C PRO A 66 9.86 -10.58 -4.02
N PHE A 67 9.36 -10.40 -5.23
CA PHE A 67 9.47 -11.38 -6.34
C PHE A 67 8.86 -12.75 -6.04
N GLY A 68 7.91 -12.84 -5.10
CA GLY A 68 7.19 -14.07 -4.78
C GLY A 68 6.26 -14.52 -5.91
N MET A 69 6.05 -15.83 -6.01
CA MET A 69 5.13 -16.42 -7.01
C MET A 69 3.66 -16.26 -6.61
N ALA A 70 3.37 -16.31 -5.31
CA ALA A 70 2.01 -16.17 -4.79
C ALA A 70 1.70 -14.70 -4.53
N LYS A 71 0.56 -14.26 -5.06
CA LYS A 71 0.00 -12.93 -4.92
C LYS A 71 -1.42 -13.09 -4.41
N ALA A 72 -1.61 -13.14 -3.10
CA ALA A 72 -2.92 -13.41 -2.50
C ALA A 72 -3.69 -12.11 -2.23
N VAL A 73 -4.86 -11.93 -2.86
CA VAL A 73 -5.79 -10.81 -2.60
C VAL A 73 -7.24 -11.29 -2.72
N ALA A 74 -8.18 -10.46 -2.26
CA ALA A 74 -9.61 -10.67 -2.47
C ALA A 74 -9.97 -10.38 -3.94
N ASP A 75 -10.78 -11.25 -4.54
CA ASP A 75 -11.34 -11.05 -5.86
C ASP A 75 -12.64 -10.25 -5.76
N VAL A 76 -12.85 -9.25 -6.63
CA VAL A 76 -14.10 -8.48 -6.70
C VAL A 76 -14.85 -8.68 -8.02
N ASN A 77 -16.15 -8.41 -8.04
CA ASN A 77 -16.99 -8.54 -9.23
C ASN A 77 -17.21 -7.23 -10.03
N GLY A 78 -16.44 -6.18 -9.75
CA GLY A 78 -16.42 -4.91 -10.50
C GLY A 78 -15.17 -4.75 -11.35
N GLU A 79 -14.38 -3.71 -11.09
CA GLU A 79 -13.05 -3.52 -11.69
C GLU A 79 -12.09 -4.62 -11.20
N ASN A 80 -11.60 -5.48 -12.10
CA ASN A 80 -10.91 -6.71 -11.71
C ASN A 80 -9.60 -6.97 -12.46
N GLN A 81 -9.05 -5.97 -13.15
CA GLN A 81 -7.79 -6.09 -13.88
C GLN A 81 -6.61 -6.40 -12.95
N GLY A 82 -6.61 -5.82 -11.74
CA GLY A 82 -5.71 -6.19 -10.65
C GLY A 82 -6.26 -7.28 -9.71
N GLY A 83 -7.41 -7.89 -10.04
CA GLY A 83 -8.21 -8.78 -9.19
C GLY A 83 -9.04 -8.08 -8.11
N TYR A 84 -8.53 -6.97 -7.58
CA TYR A 84 -9.15 -6.17 -6.52
C TYR A 84 -9.26 -4.70 -6.94
N ALA A 85 -10.38 -4.07 -6.56
CA ALA A 85 -10.56 -2.63 -6.63
C ALA A 85 -11.25 -2.11 -5.37
N SER A 86 -10.89 -0.90 -4.95
CA SER A 86 -11.52 -0.15 -3.86
C SER A 86 -12.73 0.64 -4.38
N ASP A 87 -13.58 -0.04 -5.14
CA ASP A 87 -14.72 0.51 -5.86
C ASP A 87 -16.09 0.12 -5.25
N TYR A 88 -16.06 -0.42 -4.02
CA TYR A 88 -17.22 -0.97 -3.29
C TYR A 88 -17.86 -2.22 -3.92
N SER A 89 -17.18 -2.87 -4.87
CA SER A 89 -17.64 -4.14 -5.43
C SER A 89 -17.63 -5.26 -4.39
N ASN A 90 -18.48 -6.27 -4.59
CA ASN A 90 -18.56 -7.40 -3.69
C ASN A 90 -17.33 -8.29 -3.84
N ILE A 91 -16.78 -8.73 -2.71
CA ILE A 91 -15.77 -9.78 -2.68
C ILE A 91 -16.43 -11.11 -3.06
N THR A 92 -15.86 -11.80 -4.03
CA THR A 92 -16.35 -13.09 -4.54
C THR A 92 -15.48 -14.27 -4.09
N GLY A 93 -14.24 -14.01 -3.68
CA GLY A 93 -13.32 -15.05 -3.25
C GLY A 93 -11.92 -14.51 -2.95
N PHE A 94 -10.97 -15.45 -2.83
CA PHE A 94 -9.55 -15.16 -2.73
C PHE A 94 -8.82 -16.11 -3.67
N SER A 95 -7.93 -15.57 -4.51
CA SER A 95 -7.12 -16.37 -5.42
C SER A 95 -5.63 -16.10 -5.21
N HIS A 96 -4.78 -16.91 -5.86
CA HIS A 96 -3.34 -16.98 -5.57
C HIS A 96 -2.45 -16.23 -6.55
N MET A 97 -2.97 -15.80 -7.69
CA MET A 97 -2.18 -15.14 -8.75
C MET A 97 -2.94 -13.97 -9.35
N HIS A 98 -2.23 -12.84 -9.46
CA HIS A 98 -2.73 -11.61 -10.07
C HIS A 98 -1.64 -10.88 -10.85
N ASP A 99 -2.09 -10.14 -11.84
CA ASP A 99 -1.27 -9.14 -12.51
C ASP A 99 -1.34 -7.81 -11.75
N SER A 100 -0.36 -6.92 -11.96
CA SER A 100 -0.30 -5.61 -11.32
C SER A 100 0.12 -4.58 -12.36
N GLY A 101 -0.70 -3.54 -12.54
CA GLY A 101 -0.46 -2.47 -13.51
C GLY A 101 -0.81 -2.81 -14.96
N THR A 102 -1.72 -3.76 -15.19
CA THR A 102 -2.13 -4.21 -16.54
C THR A 102 -3.51 -3.67 -16.90
N GLY A 103 -3.74 -3.32 -18.17
CA GLY A 103 -5.01 -2.77 -18.67
C GLY A 103 -4.85 -1.86 -19.88
#